data_AF-A0A936BYE9-F1
#
_entry.id   AF-A0A936BYE9-F1
#
_cell.length_a   1.000
_cell.length_b   1.000
_cell.length_c   1.000
_cell.angle_alpha   90.00
_cell.angle_beta   90.00
_cell.angle_gamma   90.00
#
_symmetry.space_group_name_H-M   'P 1'
#
loop_
_entity.id
_entity.type
_entity.pdbx_description
1 polymer ?
#
loop_
_entity_poly.entity_id
_entity_poly.type
_entity_poly.pdbx_seq_one_letter_code
_entity_poly.pdbx_strand_id
1 'polypeptide(L)'
;MRRSMLIALALTFTELGCAHVEADAKDQSTEIETAPLQNREQRLLELRGALREARTSRYATLTATELDRAEMWLGELDRGSNEKNDRLLFDAVEGQISTAQAFYARKEAEDALAATQATYAKTKVVVTSLTAKLAATPERSAQ
;
A
#
# COMPACT_ATOMS: atom_id res chain seq x y z
N MET A 1 -1.31 30.69 -11.62
CA MET A 1 -0.34 30.14 -10.66
C MET A 1 -1.05 29.86 -9.33
N ARG A 2 -1.40 28.61 -9.05
CA ARG A 2 -1.84 28.17 -7.71
C ARG A 2 -1.18 26.82 -7.46
N ARG A 3 0.04 26.87 -6.95
CA ARG A 3 0.79 25.73 -6.40
C ARG A 3 0.62 25.78 -4.88
N SER A 4 0.55 24.60 -4.29
CA SER A 4 0.95 24.29 -2.92
C SER A 4 0.00 24.69 -1.79
N MET A 5 -0.80 23.72 -1.35
CA MET A 5 -0.99 23.47 0.08
C MET A 5 -1.63 22.10 0.23
N LEU A 6 -0.96 21.19 0.95
CA LEU A 6 -1.45 20.00 1.67
C LEU A 6 -0.35 18.92 1.72
N ILE A 7 0.76 19.28 2.37
CA ILE A 7 1.65 18.32 3.03
C ILE A 7 1.76 18.83 4.46
N ALA A 8 0.96 18.25 5.37
CA ALA A 8 1.19 18.26 6.81
C ALA A 8 0.04 17.49 7.50
N LEU A 9 0.11 16.17 7.50
CA LEU A 9 -0.57 15.37 8.51
C LEU A 9 0.27 14.10 8.79
N ALA A 10 1.46 14.33 9.31
CA ALA A 10 2.27 13.32 9.96
C ALA A 10 2.95 14.00 11.14
N LEU A 11 2.95 13.34 12.31
CA LEU A 11 3.59 13.73 13.57
C LEU A 11 2.72 14.50 14.58
N THR A 12 1.80 13.80 15.24
CA THR A 12 1.47 14.07 16.65
C THR A 12 0.89 12.80 17.29
N PHE A 13 1.71 11.81 17.69
CA PHE A 13 1.33 10.83 18.76
C PHE A 13 2.58 10.09 19.28
N THR A 14 3.65 10.83 19.53
CA THR A 14 4.79 10.35 20.32
C THR A 14 5.07 11.41 21.36
N GLU A 15 4.43 11.29 22.52
CA GLU A 15 4.91 11.72 23.85
C GLU A 15 3.75 11.75 24.84
N LEU A 16 3.66 10.69 25.65
CA LEU A 16 3.00 10.53 26.96
C LEU A 16 3.13 9.02 27.21
N GLY A 17 4.22 8.52 27.77
CA GLY A 17 4.64 8.78 29.15
C GLY A 17 4.51 7.45 29.90
N CYS A 18 5.64 6.79 30.15
CA CYS A 18 5.71 5.67 31.08
C CYS A 18 5.28 6.15 32.46
N ALA A 19 4.05 5.84 32.85
CA ALA A 19 3.57 5.93 34.22
C ALA A 19 2.99 4.58 34.62
N HIS A 20 3.67 3.98 35.58
CA HIS A 20 3.36 2.79 36.35
C HIS A 20 1.88 2.72 36.76
N VAL A 21 1.19 1.64 36.36
CA VAL A 21 -0.08 1.20 36.97
C VAL A 21 0.01 -0.31 37.17
N GLU A 22 0.39 -0.71 38.38
CA GLU A 22 -0.11 -1.93 38.99
C GLU A 22 -1.59 -1.70 39.31
N ALA A 23 -2.49 -2.41 38.62
CA ALA A 23 -3.83 -2.69 39.12
C ALA A 23 -4.41 -3.90 38.37
N ASP A 24 -4.64 -4.96 39.14
CA ASP A 24 -5.54 -6.09 38.88
C ASP A 24 -5.43 -6.82 37.53
N ALA A 25 -4.71 -7.95 37.59
CA ALA A 25 -5.03 -9.13 36.81
C ALA A 25 -6.43 -9.65 37.21
N LYS A 26 -7.47 -9.06 36.62
CA LYS A 26 -8.77 -9.71 36.50
C LYS A 26 -9.00 -10.03 35.03
N ASP A 27 -9.01 -11.32 34.77
CA ASP A 27 -9.63 -12.03 33.66
C ASP A 27 -10.76 -11.22 32.99
N GLN A 28 -10.38 -10.37 32.04
CA GLN A 28 -11.28 -9.78 31.07
C GLN A 28 -11.05 -10.56 29.77
N SER A 29 -11.51 -11.80 29.78
CA SER A 29 -12.05 -12.45 28.59
C SER A 29 -13.19 -11.58 28.08
N THR A 30 -12.84 -10.48 27.42
CA THR A 30 -13.77 -9.60 26.74
C THR A 30 -14.42 -10.43 25.66
N GLU A 31 -15.66 -10.85 25.92
CA GLU A 31 -16.61 -11.15 24.87
C GLU A 31 -16.60 -9.96 23.92
N ILE A 32 -15.84 -10.09 22.84
CA ILE A 32 -16.03 -9.26 21.66
C ILE A 32 -17.46 -9.61 21.24
N GLU A 33 -18.41 -8.78 21.63
CA GLU A 33 -19.79 -8.86 21.17
C GLU A 33 -19.74 -8.71 19.65
N THR A 34 -19.74 -9.85 18.97
CA THR A 34 -19.55 -9.94 17.54
C THR A 34 -20.89 -9.67 16.90
N ALA A 35 -21.06 -8.47 16.34
CA ALA A 35 -22.20 -8.17 15.48
C ALA A 35 -22.34 -9.27 14.41
N PRO A 36 -23.56 -9.79 14.18
CA PRO A 36 -23.78 -10.92 13.29
C PRO A 36 -23.33 -10.57 11.87
N LEU A 37 -22.72 -11.54 11.19
CA LEU A 37 -22.33 -11.46 9.77
C LEU A 37 -23.59 -11.46 8.89
N GLN A 38 -24.37 -10.38 8.89
CA GLN A 38 -25.63 -10.27 8.15
C GLN A 38 -25.47 -10.39 6.63
N ASN A 39 -24.24 -10.53 6.11
CA ASN A 39 -24.02 -10.75 4.68
C ASN A 39 -22.72 -11.51 4.35
N ARG A 40 -22.55 -12.70 4.93
CA ARG A 40 -21.40 -13.58 4.70
C ARG A 40 -21.12 -13.86 3.22
N GLU A 41 -22.16 -14.18 2.45
CA GLU A 41 -22.04 -14.51 1.03
C GLU A 41 -21.59 -13.30 0.18
N GLN A 42 -22.14 -12.11 0.44
CA GLN A 42 -21.68 -10.90 -0.20
C GLN A 42 -20.20 -10.62 0.14
N ARG A 43 -19.82 -10.75 1.41
CA ARG A 43 -18.43 -10.52 1.82
C ARG A 43 -17.46 -11.51 1.17
N LEU A 44 -17.86 -12.77 1.02
CA LEU A 44 -17.11 -13.76 0.24
C LEU A 44 -16.96 -13.37 -1.23
N LEU A 45 -18.04 -12.88 -1.84
CA LEU A 45 -18.01 -12.44 -3.24
C LEU A 45 -17.07 -11.24 -3.41
N GLU A 46 -17.14 -10.26 -2.51
CA GLU A 46 -16.27 -9.08 -2.49
C GLU A 46 -14.79 -9.48 -2.37
N LEU A 47 -14.44 -10.35 -1.42
CA LEU A 47 -13.06 -10.79 -1.23
C LEU A 47 -12.53 -11.62 -2.40
N ARG A 48 -13.37 -12.45 -3.03
CA ARG A 48 -13.00 -13.15 -4.27
C ARG A 48 -12.75 -12.18 -5.42
N GLY A 49 -13.57 -11.14 -5.52
CA GLY A 49 -13.40 -10.05 -6.49
C GLY A 49 -12.07 -9.35 -6.27
N ALA A 50 -11.80 -8.93 -5.04
CA ALA A 50 -10.57 -8.25 -4.64
C ALA A 50 -9.32 -9.13 -4.87
N LEU A 51 -9.38 -10.43 -4.53
CA LEU A 51 -8.29 -11.36 -4.79
C LEU A 51 -8.03 -11.53 -6.30
N ARG A 52 -9.10 -11.68 -7.09
CA ARG A 52 -8.98 -11.80 -8.55
C ARG A 52 -8.34 -10.54 -9.13
N GLU A 53 -8.78 -9.37 -8.72
CA GLU A 53 -8.20 -8.09 -9.14
C GLU A 53 -6.72 -8.01 -8.73
N ALA A 54 -6.39 -8.33 -7.48
CA ALA A 54 -5.02 -8.32 -6.98
C ALA A 54 -4.09 -9.27 -7.77
N ARG A 55 -4.61 -10.42 -8.26
CA ARG A 55 -3.86 -11.35 -9.12
C ARG A 55 -3.63 -10.85 -10.55
N THR A 56 -4.39 -9.85 -11.02
CA THR A 56 -4.15 -9.25 -12.35
C THR A 56 -3.04 -8.20 -12.36
N SER A 57 -2.55 -7.80 -11.19
CA SER A 57 -1.44 -6.85 -11.06
C SER A 57 -0.17 -7.37 -11.73
N ARG A 58 0.59 -6.46 -12.35
CA ARG A 58 1.92 -6.77 -12.94
C ARG A 58 2.94 -7.24 -11.92
N TYR A 59 2.69 -7.01 -10.62
CA TYR A 59 3.59 -7.41 -9.53
C TYR A 59 3.07 -8.64 -8.77
N ALA A 60 1.98 -9.27 -9.21
CA ALA A 60 1.36 -10.35 -8.46
C ALA A 60 2.28 -11.55 -8.17
N THR A 61 3.26 -11.80 -9.04
CA THR A 61 4.29 -12.82 -8.82
C THR A 61 5.19 -12.53 -7.62
N LEU A 62 5.38 -11.27 -7.24
CA LEU A 62 6.21 -10.88 -6.09
C LEU A 62 5.49 -11.02 -4.75
N THR A 63 4.16 -11.07 -4.76
CA THR A 63 3.31 -11.26 -3.57
C THR A 63 2.49 -12.55 -3.67
N ALA A 64 2.98 -13.52 -4.44
CA ALA A 64 2.26 -14.77 -4.70
C ALA A 64 1.90 -15.50 -3.41
N THR A 65 2.82 -15.52 -2.44
CA THR A 65 2.62 -16.17 -1.13
C THR A 65 1.42 -15.60 -0.38
N GLU A 66 1.28 -14.27 -0.35
CA GLU A 66 0.18 -13.57 0.33
C GLU A 66 -1.15 -13.88 -0.37
N LEU A 67 -1.17 -13.85 -1.70
CA LEU A 67 -2.37 -14.16 -2.49
C LEU A 67 -2.78 -15.63 -2.38
N ASP A 68 -1.82 -16.56 -2.35
CA ASP A 68 -2.07 -17.98 -2.17
C ASP A 68 -2.61 -18.29 -0.76
N ARG A 69 -2.12 -17.59 0.27
CA ARG A 69 -2.67 -17.67 1.63
C ARG A 69 -4.09 -17.14 1.71
N ALA A 70 -4.36 -16.00 1.05
CA ALA A 70 -5.70 -15.44 0.95
C ALA A 70 -6.67 -16.44 0.29
N GLU A 71 -6.24 -17.08 -0.81
CA GLU A 71 -7.04 -18.09 -1.51
C GLU A 71 -7.30 -19.32 -0.64
N MET A 72 -6.29 -19.80 0.08
CA MET A 72 -6.44 -20.91 1.01
C MET A 72 -7.49 -20.61 2.09
N TRP A 73 -7.44 -19.43 2.72
CA TRP A 73 -8.40 -19.04 3.75
C TRP A 73 -9.80 -18.77 3.20
N LEU A 74 -9.94 -18.26 1.97
CA LEU A 74 -11.23 -18.22 1.28
C LEU A 74 -11.80 -19.61 1.07
N GLY A 75 -10.97 -20.60 0.72
CA GLY A 75 -11.37 -21.99 0.63
C GLY A 75 -11.86 -22.55 1.97
N GLU A 76 -11.23 -22.17 3.09
CA GLU A 76 -11.71 -22.55 4.43
C GLU A 76 -13.05 -21.91 4.78
N LEU A 77 -13.24 -20.63 4.41
CA LEU A 77 -14.54 -19.99 4.54
C LEU A 77 -15.60 -20.73 3.70
N ASP A 78 -15.30 -21.16 2.48
CA ASP A 78 -16.27 -21.88 1.65
C ASP A 78 -16.72 -23.22 2.22
N ARG A 79 -15.86 -23.92 2.96
CA ARG A 79 -16.19 -25.21 3.58
C ARG A 79 -17.17 -25.10 4.76
N GLY A 80 -17.44 -23.87 5.21
CA GLY A 80 -18.32 -23.59 6.34
C GLY A 80 -17.60 -23.81 7.66
N SER A 81 -17.30 -22.72 8.37
CA SER A 81 -16.78 -22.75 9.73
C SER A 81 -17.82 -22.20 10.71
N ASN A 82 -17.53 -22.21 12.01
CA ASN A 82 -18.39 -21.53 12.97
C ASN A 82 -18.25 -19.99 12.82
N GLU A 83 -19.28 -19.23 13.21
CA GLU A 83 -19.35 -17.78 12.95
C GLU A 83 -18.14 -17.00 13.51
N LYS A 84 -17.59 -17.44 14.66
CA LYS A 84 -16.40 -16.84 15.27
C LYS A 84 -15.14 -17.04 14.43
N ASN A 85 -14.95 -18.24 13.86
CA ASN A 85 -13.81 -18.51 12.98
C ASN A 85 -13.98 -17.82 11.62
N ASP A 86 -15.21 -17.74 11.10
CA ASP A 86 -15.49 -17.04 9.85
C ASP A 86 -15.03 -15.57 9.91
N ARG A 87 -15.30 -14.87 11.02
CA ARG A 87 -14.83 -13.48 11.18
C ARG A 87 -13.30 -13.38 11.14
N LEU A 88 -12.59 -14.24 11.88
CA LEU A 88 -11.13 -14.24 11.89
C LEU A 88 -10.54 -14.57 10.51
N LEU A 89 -11.16 -15.51 9.79
CA LEU A 89 -10.75 -15.87 8.45
C LEU A 89 -11.03 -14.74 7.45
N PHE A 90 -12.16 -14.04 7.56
CA PHE A 90 -12.45 -12.86 6.75
C PHE A 90 -11.39 -11.78 6.93
N ASP A 91 -11.10 -11.43 8.18
CA ASP A 91 -10.12 -10.40 8.50
C ASP A 91 -8.70 -10.83 8.07
N ALA A 92 -8.38 -12.13 8.16
CA ALA A 92 -7.12 -12.67 7.67
C ALA A 92 -6.98 -12.55 6.14
N VAL A 93 -8.01 -12.94 5.37
CA VAL A 93 -8.04 -12.80 3.90
C VAL A 93 -7.88 -11.33 3.52
N GLU A 94 -8.67 -10.45 4.13
CA GLU A 94 -8.62 -9.01 3.89
C GLU A 94 -7.21 -8.44 4.17
N GLY A 95 -6.59 -8.87 5.26
CA GLY A 95 -5.22 -8.48 5.63
C GLY A 95 -4.17 -8.89 4.59
N GLN A 96 -4.25 -10.09 4.01
CA GLN A 96 -3.29 -10.52 2.98
C GLN A 96 -3.47 -9.77 1.67
N ILE A 97 -4.72 -9.60 1.23
CA ILE A 97 -5.03 -8.85 0.01
C ILE A 97 -4.54 -7.40 0.16
N SER A 98 -4.83 -6.77 1.30
CA SER A 98 -4.38 -5.42 1.62
C SER A 98 -2.85 -5.30 1.63
N THR A 99 -2.15 -6.28 2.21
CA THR A 99 -0.68 -6.33 2.21
C THR A 99 -0.11 -6.38 0.79
N ALA A 100 -0.67 -7.24 -0.08
CA ALA A 100 -0.26 -7.33 -1.47
C ALA A 100 -0.51 -6.01 -2.24
N GLN A 101 -1.69 -5.41 -2.06
CA GLN A 101 -2.03 -4.14 -2.69
C GLN A 101 -1.15 -2.98 -2.22
N ALA A 102 -0.81 -2.93 -0.93
CA ALA A 102 0.12 -1.95 -0.39
C ALA A 102 1.53 -2.09 -1.01
N PHE A 103 1.98 -3.33 -1.23
CA PHE A 103 3.24 -3.59 -1.94
C PHE A 103 3.17 -3.09 -3.38
N TYR A 104 2.06 -3.32 -4.10
CA TYR A 104 1.89 -2.83 -5.47
C TYR A 104 1.96 -1.30 -5.53
N ALA A 105 1.18 -0.61 -4.69
CA ALA A 105 1.16 0.85 -4.64
C ALA A 105 2.56 1.43 -4.39
N ARG A 106 3.33 0.79 -3.50
CA ARG A 106 4.73 1.16 -3.27
C ARG A 106 5.59 0.95 -4.52
N LYS A 107 5.47 -0.19 -5.20
CA LYS A 107 6.26 -0.48 -6.42
C LYS A 107 5.93 0.46 -7.57
N GLU A 108 4.66 0.84 -7.72
CA GLU A 108 4.26 1.84 -8.70
C GLU A 108 4.85 3.21 -8.42
N ALA A 109 4.89 3.61 -7.14
CA ALA A 109 5.54 4.85 -6.73
C ALA A 109 7.06 4.81 -6.98
N GLU A 110 7.72 3.68 -6.71
CA GLU A 110 9.15 3.46 -6.98
C GLU A 110 9.45 3.56 -8.49
N ASP A 111 8.64 2.94 -9.34
CA ASP A 111 8.77 2.98 -10.79
C ASP A 111 8.55 4.40 -11.35
N ALA A 112 7.52 5.09 -10.85
CA ALA A 112 7.23 6.47 -11.22
C ALA A 112 8.40 7.40 -10.85
N LEU A 113 8.97 7.23 -9.66
CA LEU A 113 10.14 7.97 -9.22
C LEU A 113 11.34 7.70 -10.15
N ALA A 114 11.64 6.44 -10.47
CA ALA A 114 12.72 6.09 -11.38
C ALA A 114 12.55 6.73 -12.78
N ALA A 115 11.33 6.74 -13.32
CA ALA A 115 11.03 7.40 -14.60
C ALA A 115 11.28 8.91 -14.57
N THR A 116 10.91 9.59 -13.48
CA THR A 116 11.17 11.03 -13.32
C THR A 116 12.66 11.34 -13.22
N GLN A 117 13.41 10.53 -12.47
CA GLN A 117 14.86 10.68 -12.33
C GLN A 117 15.59 10.46 -13.66
N ALA A 118 15.20 9.46 -14.45
CA ALA A 118 15.75 9.23 -15.78
C ALA A 118 15.48 10.43 -16.73
N THR A 119 14.28 10.99 -16.67
CA THR A 119 13.89 12.18 -17.45
C THR A 119 14.72 13.40 -17.04
N TYR A 120 14.92 13.61 -15.74
CA TYR A 120 15.75 14.69 -15.22
C TYR A 120 17.21 14.54 -15.67
N ALA A 121 17.78 13.33 -15.57
CA ALA A 121 19.15 13.06 -16.01
C ALA A 121 19.34 13.37 -17.51
N LYS A 122 18.40 12.93 -18.37
CA LYS A 122 18.42 13.25 -19.81
C LYS A 122 18.35 14.75 -20.07
N THR A 123 17.46 15.46 -19.36
CA THR A 123 17.31 16.92 -19.51
C THR A 123 18.58 17.64 -19.09
N LYS A 124 19.21 17.24 -17.98
CA LYS A 124 20.48 17.79 -17.52
C LYS A 124 21.57 17.65 -18.58
N VAL A 125 21.71 16.48 -19.20
CA VAL A 125 22.68 16.26 -20.28
C VAL A 125 22.42 17.18 -21.47
N VAL A 126 21.16 17.32 -21.89
CA VAL A 126 20.79 18.21 -23.01
C VAL A 126 21.14 19.66 -22.69
N VAL A 127 20.75 20.15 -21.51
CA VAL A 127 21.05 21.52 -21.08
C VAL A 127 22.55 21.77 -21.04
N THR A 128 23.33 20.86 -20.43
CA THR A 128 24.80 20.98 -20.39
C THR A 128 25.42 20.97 -21.79
N SER A 129 24.89 20.15 -22.71
CA SER A 129 25.38 20.13 -24.09
C SER A 129 25.05 21.41 -24.86
N LEU A 130 23.87 22.01 -24.60
CA LEU A 130 23.45 23.26 -25.22
C LEU A 130 24.24 24.46 -24.68
N THR A 131 24.47 24.51 -23.37
CA THR A 131 25.33 25.54 -22.76
C THR A 131 26.76 25.44 -23.24
N ALA A 132 27.31 24.22 -23.36
CA ALA A 132 28.63 24.01 -23.94
C ALA A 132 28.70 24.48 -25.41
N LYS A 133 27.68 24.17 -26.23
CA LYS A 133 27.60 24.65 -27.62
C LYS A 133 27.51 26.17 -27.70
N LEU A 134 26.70 26.80 -26.84
CA LEU A 134 26.55 28.25 -26.81
C LEU A 134 27.87 28.94 -26.40
N ALA A 135 28.55 28.42 -25.37
CA ALA A 135 29.86 28.92 -24.95
C ALA A 135 30.97 28.72 -25.99
N ALA A 136 30.86 27.67 -26.82
CA ALA A 136 31.78 27.40 -27.91
C ALA A 136 31.43 28.14 -29.22
N THR A 137 30.36 28.95 -29.25
CA THR A 137 30.01 29.75 -30.42
C THR A 137 30.82 31.04 -30.38
N PRO A 138 31.90 31.21 -31.20
CA PRO A 138 32.63 32.46 -31.22
C PRO A 138 31.70 33.58 -31.68
N GLU A 139 31.75 34.73 -31.01
CA GLU A 139 31.04 35.94 -31.40
C GLU A 139 31.40 36.31 -32.86
N ARG A 140 30.60 35.84 -33.83
CA ARG A 140 30.58 36.39 -35.18
C ARG A 140 29.67 37.61 -35.17
N SER A 141 30.13 38.68 -34.53
CA SER A 141 29.58 40.04 -34.56
C SER A 141 30.63 40.92 -33.86
N ALA A 142 31.31 41.89 -34.44
CA ALA A 142 31.14 42.62 -35.68
C ALA A 142 32.53 43.09 -36.18
N GLN A 143 32.79 42.90 -37.47
CA GLN A 143 33.72 43.74 -38.24
C GLN A 143 32.88 44.75 -39.02
#